data_AF-A0A932DBS0-F1
#
_entry.id   AF-A0A932DBS0-F1
#
_cell.length_a   1.000
_cell.length_b   1.000
_cell.length_c   1.000
_cell.angle_alpha   90.00
_cell.angle_beta   90.00
_cell.angle_gamma   90.00
#
_symmetry.space_group_name_H-M   'P 1'
#
loop_
_entity.id
_entity.type
_entity.pdbx_description
1 polymer ?
#
loop_
_entity_poly.entity_id
_entity_poly.type
_entity_poly.pdbx_seq_one_letter_code
_entity_poly.pdbx_strand_id
1 'polypeptide(L)'
;MIYREPLPGEAVTQGDIFDDCPVLCWDLAQASEDKAQPRAVTARARVVVLTQACDLAQAKATRVLVAVVHRAQHLVERRILTGQLIRDQIRLQRVYGWYFLPSAHGMDESLVDLRHLHTVPRVLLEQLIKEGKRVTSIATPYREHMAQHFAVTYSRIGLPVPYETQAGS
;
A
#
# COMPACT_ATOMS: atom_id res chain seq x y z
N MET A 1 17.48 9.10 -5.56
CA MET A 1 16.10 9.64 -5.60
C MET A 1 15.14 8.51 -5.25
N ILE A 2 14.12 8.76 -4.42
CA ILE A 2 13.16 7.69 -4.03
C ILE A 2 12.18 7.34 -5.15
N TYR A 3 11.88 8.29 -6.02
CA TYR A 3 10.98 8.10 -7.14
C TYR A 3 11.75 7.97 -8.45
N ARG A 4 11.11 7.31 -9.40
CA ARG A 4 11.45 7.30 -10.81
C ARG A 4 10.18 7.52 -11.63
N GLU A 5 10.36 8.10 -12.80
CA GLU A 5 9.28 8.17 -13.79
C GLU A 5 9.15 6.80 -14.48
N PRO A 6 7.94 6.23 -14.56
CA PRO A 6 7.71 5.02 -15.35
C PRO A 6 7.90 5.28 -16.84
N LEU A 7 8.45 4.30 -17.56
CA LEU A 7 8.58 4.42 -19.01
C LEU A 7 7.21 4.22 -19.69
N PRO A 8 6.94 4.89 -20.82
CA PRO A 8 5.75 4.63 -21.62
C PRO A 8 5.65 3.14 -21.99
N GLY A 9 4.49 2.53 -21.76
CA GLY A 9 4.26 1.11 -22.04
C GLY A 9 4.85 0.14 -21.01
N GLU A 10 5.53 0.63 -19.96
CA GLU A 10 6.01 -0.22 -18.87
C GLU A 10 4.83 -0.86 -18.13
N ALA A 11 4.87 -2.19 -17.97
CA ALA A 11 3.85 -2.92 -17.22
C ALA A 11 3.79 -2.50 -15.74
N VAL A 12 2.68 -2.84 -15.08
CA VAL A 12 2.52 -2.67 -13.63
C VAL A 12 3.62 -3.44 -12.90
N THR A 13 4.31 -2.78 -11.98
CA THR A 13 5.38 -3.36 -11.17
C THR A 13 5.31 -2.90 -9.71
N GLN A 14 6.10 -3.55 -8.85
CA GLN A 14 6.15 -3.21 -7.44
C GLN A 14 6.63 -1.78 -7.22
N GLY A 15 5.98 -1.07 -6.29
CA GLY A 15 6.30 0.33 -5.97
C GLY A 15 5.64 1.35 -6.88
N ASP A 16 4.87 0.94 -7.89
CA ASP A 16 4.06 1.87 -8.68
C ASP A 16 2.99 2.55 -7.83
N ILE A 17 2.81 3.85 -8.05
CA ILE A 17 1.81 4.67 -7.36
C ILE A 17 0.75 5.11 -8.36
N PHE A 18 -0.52 4.84 -8.02
CA PHE A 18 -1.69 5.14 -8.83
C PHE A 18 -2.64 6.07 -8.10
N ASP A 19 -3.13 7.09 -8.80
CA ASP A 19 -4.26 7.91 -8.37
C ASP A 19 -5.60 7.28 -8.75
N ASP A 20 -6.66 7.73 -8.08
CA ASP A 20 -8.06 7.37 -8.35
C ASP A 20 -8.35 5.86 -8.45
N CYS A 21 -7.52 5.06 -7.76
CA CYS A 21 -7.71 3.62 -7.73
C CYS A 21 -8.99 3.30 -6.95
N PRO A 22 -9.97 2.61 -7.57
CA PRO A 22 -11.16 2.13 -6.90
C PRO A 22 -10.79 1.00 -5.92
N VAL A 23 -11.02 1.25 -4.64
CA VAL A 23 -10.84 0.29 -3.57
C VAL A 23 -12.19 -0.06 -2.94
N LEU A 24 -12.39 -1.32 -2.57
CA LEU A 24 -13.63 -1.79 -1.97
C LEU A 24 -13.58 -1.55 -0.46
N CYS A 25 -14.55 -0.80 0.05
CA CYS A 25 -14.69 -0.47 1.46
C CYS A 25 -16.08 -0.85 1.96
N TRP A 26 -16.22 -0.99 3.28
CA TRP A 26 -17.53 -1.16 3.92
C TRP A 26 -18.04 0.18 4.41
N ASP A 27 -19.24 0.56 3.97
CA ASP A 27 -19.97 1.67 4.56
C ASP A 27 -20.79 1.18 5.74
N LEU A 28 -20.46 1.69 6.93
CA LEU A 28 -21.12 1.38 8.20
C LEU A 28 -21.98 2.55 8.70
N ALA A 29 -22.05 3.67 7.98
CA ALA A 29 -22.75 4.88 8.43
C ALA A 29 -24.26 4.68 8.62
N GLN A 30 -24.84 3.66 7.97
CA GLN A 30 -26.24 3.28 8.15
C GLN A 30 -26.46 2.09 9.09
N ALA A 31 -25.40 1.51 9.68
CA ALA A 31 -25.50 0.35 10.58
C ALA A 31 -26.13 0.67 11.95
N SER A 32 -26.47 1.95 12.20
CA SER A 32 -27.19 2.40 13.39
C SER A 32 -28.70 2.23 13.17
N GLU A 33 -29.24 1.11 13.65
CA GLU A 33 -30.65 0.73 13.92
C GLU A 33 -30.92 -0.69 13.41
N ASP A 34 -30.49 -1.68 14.21
CA ASP A 34 -30.86 -3.11 14.30
C ASP A 34 -31.02 -4.02 13.06
N LYS A 35 -30.95 -3.54 11.80
CA LYS A 35 -31.07 -4.38 10.59
C LYS A 35 -30.29 -3.90 9.36
N ALA A 36 -29.53 -2.82 9.44
CA ALA A 36 -28.81 -2.33 8.27
C ALA A 36 -27.61 -3.21 7.96
N GLN A 37 -27.70 -3.94 6.84
CA GLN A 37 -26.61 -4.77 6.34
C GLN A 37 -25.45 -3.88 5.86
N PRO A 38 -24.19 -4.23 6.20
CA PRO A 38 -23.04 -3.49 5.73
C PRO A 38 -23.02 -3.47 4.19
N ARG A 39 -22.90 -2.29 3.60
CA ARG A 39 -22.89 -2.12 2.15
C ARG A 39 -21.45 -2.03 1.67
N ALA A 40 -21.10 -2.87 0.70
CA ALA A 40 -19.85 -2.72 -0.03
C ALA A 40 -19.94 -1.48 -0.92
N VAL A 41 -19.01 -0.55 -0.76
CA VAL A 41 -18.88 0.68 -1.54
C VAL A 41 -17.51 0.75 -2.18
N THR A 42 -17.40 1.45 -3.31
CA THR A 42 -16.12 1.73 -3.94
C THR A 42 -15.68 3.14 -3.59
N ALA A 43 -14.52 3.27 -2.94
CA ALA A 43 -13.86 4.54 -2.69
C ALA A 43 -12.73 4.76 -3.70
N ARG A 44 -12.42 6.02 -4.03
CA ARG A 44 -11.25 6.37 -4.85
C ARG A 44 -10.10 6.75 -3.94
N ALA A 45 -8.95 6.11 -4.13
CA ALA A 45 -7.77 6.34 -3.30
C ALA A 45 -6.49 6.33 -4.14
N ARG A 46 -5.49 7.08 -3.67
CA ARG A 46 -4.12 6.87 -4.13
C ARG A 46 -3.59 5.59 -3.49
N VAL A 47 -2.94 4.74 -4.27
CA VAL A 47 -2.41 3.46 -3.79
C VAL A 47 -0.99 3.21 -4.30
N VAL A 48 -0.23 2.40 -3.56
CA VAL A 48 1.07 1.87 -3.98
C VAL A 48 1.01 0.36 -4.14
N VAL A 49 1.63 -0.18 -5.18
CA VAL A 49 1.71 -1.63 -5.44
C VAL A 49 2.71 -2.30 -4.50
N LEU A 50 2.25 -3.31 -3.75
CA LEU A 50 3.07 -4.08 -2.81
C LEU A 50 3.49 -5.45 -3.33
N THR A 51 2.66 -6.09 -4.18
CA THR A 51 2.99 -7.40 -4.80
C THR A 51 4.36 -7.35 -5.46
N GLN A 52 5.19 -8.37 -5.24
CA GLN A 52 6.56 -8.38 -5.71
C GLN A 52 6.65 -8.33 -7.25
N ALA A 53 7.69 -7.67 -7.75
CA ALA A 53 7.88 -7.49 -9.19
C ALA A 53 8.01 -8.83 -9.94
N CYS A 54 8.65 -9.83 -9.33
CA CYS A 54 8.77 -11.18 -9.90
C CYS A 54 7.41 -11.85 -10.13
N ASP A 55 6.49 -11.72 -9.16
CA ASP A 55 5.14 -12.30 -9.25
C ASP A 55 4.30 -11.60 -10.34
N LEU A 56 4.47 -10.28 -10.46
CA LEU A 56 3.81 -9.48 -11.51
C LEU A 56 4.38 -9.78 -12.89
N ALA A 57 5.69 -9.96 -13.04
CA ALA A 57 6.33 -10.23 -14.33
C ALA A 57 5.91 -11.59 -14.92
N GLN A 58 5.67 -12.60 -14.09
CA GLN A 58 5.26 -13.93 -14.55
C GLN A 58 3.78 -14.01 -14.96
N ALA A 59 3.02 -12.90 -14.92
CA ALA A 59 1.58 -12.81 -15.23
C ALA A 59 0.67 -13.80 -14.46
N LYS A 60 1.19 -14.48 -13.43
CA LYS A 60 0.45 -15.41 -12.56
C LYS A 60 -0.49 -14.67 -11.62
N ALA A 61 -0.17 -13.43 -11.26
CA ALA A 61 -0.96 -12.61 -10.37
C ALA A 61 -2.06 -11.84 -11.13
N THR A 62 -3.27 -12.40 -11.17
CA THR A 62 -4.49 -11.69 -11.60
C THR A 62 -4.95 -10.65 -10.57
N ARG A 63 -4.48 -10.80 -9.33
CA ARG A 63 -4.79 -9.97 -8.17
C ARG A 63 -3.52 -9.31 -7.67
N VAL A 64 -3.59 -8.02 -7.41
CA VAL A 64 -2.46 -7.20 -6.96
C VAL A 64 -2.78 -6.63 -5.59
N LEU A 65 -1.86 -6.84 -4.64
CA LEU A 65 -1.92 -6.24 -3.32
C LEU A 65 -1.42 -4.80 -3.42
N VAL A 66 -2.22 -3.88 -2.88
CA VAL A 66 -1.90 -2.46 -2.82
C VAL A 66 -2.14 -1.92 -1.41
N ALA A 67 -1.43 -0.87 -1.03
CA ALA A 67 -1.68 -0.11 0.20
C ALA A 67 -2.11 1.31 -0.12
N VAL A 68 -2.99 1.87 0.72
CA VAL A 68 -3.45 3.26 0.55
C VAL A 68 -2.32 4.23 0.88
N VAL A 69 -2.21 5.30 0.08
CA VAL A 69 -1.29 6.41 0.28
C VAL A 69 -2.08 7.64 0.66
N HIS A 70 -1.74 8.23 1.81
CA HIS A 70 -2.38 9.43 2.32
C HIS A 70 -1.42 10.61 2.22
N ARG A 71 -1.92 11.79 1.83
CA ARG A 71 -1.16 13.04 2.02
C ARG A 71 -0.92 13.25 3.52
N ALA A 72 0.31 13.59 3.90
CA ALA A 72 0.67 13.85 5.29
C ALA A 72 -0.22 14.91 5.92
N GLN A 73 -0.48 16.00 5.19
CA GLN A 73 -1.34 17.10 5.61
C GLN A 73 -2.76 16.62 5.93
N HIS A 74 -3.36 15.77 5.09
CA HIS A 74 -4.72 15.25 5.31
C HIS A 74 -4.81 14.42 6.61
N LEU A 75 -3.77 13.65 6.94
CA LEU A 75 -3.73 12.90 8.20
C LEU A 75 -3.66 13.82 9.42
N VAL A 76 -2.96 14.96 9.31
CA VAL A 76 -2.87 15.96 10.38
C VAL A 76 -4.19 16.71 10.55
N GLU A 77 -4.80 17.15 9.46
CA GLU A 77 -6.09 17.86 9.47
C GLU A 77 -7.21 17.02 10.09
N ARG A 78 -7.22 15.72 9.81
CA ARG A 78 -8.14 14.75 10.41
C ARG A 78 -7.77 14.29 11.81
N ARG A 79 -6.66 14.82 12.37
CA ARG A 79 -6.13 14.46 13.71
C ARG A 79 -5.81 12.98 13.86
N ILE A 80 -5.51 12.29 12.76
CA ILE A 80 -5.09 10.88 12.77
C ILE A 80 -3.63 10.79 13.22
N LEU A 81 -2.78 11.71 12.77
CA LEU A 81 -1.38 11.83 13.17
C LEU A 81 -1.06 13.29 13.50
N THR A 82 -0.02 13.52 14.30
CA THR A 82 0.52 14.87 14.51
C THR A 82 1.66 15.14 13.54
N GLY A 83 1.83 16.40 13.14
CA GLY A 83 2.98 16.78 12.31
C GLY A 83 4.33 16.50 12.99
N GLN A 84 4.39 16.57 14.32
CA GLN A 84 5.57 16.20 15.10
C GLN A 84 5.88 14.71 14.99
N LEU A 85 4.88 13.83 15.14
CA LEU A 85 5.07 12.38 15.00
C LEU A 85 5.58 12.01 13.60
N ILE A 86 5.02 12.64 12.56
CA ILE A 86 5.47 12.44 11.17
C ILE A 86 6.96 12.81 11.05
N ARG A 87 7.33 14.02 11.48
CA ARG A 87 8.70 14.52 11.35
C ARG A 87 9.72 13.73 12.16
N ASP A 88 9.40 13.41 13.40
CA ASP A 88 10.39 12.94 14.38
C ASP A 88 10.50 11.41 14.39
N GLN A 89 9.47 10.69 13.95
CA GLN A 89 9.43 9.22 14.05
C GLN A 89 9.14 8.55 12.71
N ILE A 90 8.12 8.98 11.96
CA ILE A 90 7.71 8.30 10.72
C ILE A 90 8.74 8.51 9.60
N ARG A 91 9.28 9.72 9.46
CA ARG A 91 10.37 10.00 8.50
C ARG A 91 11.61 9.16 8.75
N LEU A 92 11.85 8.80 10.02
CA LEU A 92 12.92 7.91 10.45
C LEU A 92 12.51 6.43 10.43
N GLN A 93 11.33 6.11 9.91
CA GLN A 93 10.74 4.76 9.79
C GLN A 93 10.68 3.99 11.11
N ARG A 94 10.50 4.72 12.23
CA ARG A 94 10.40 4.14 13.58
C ARG A 94 8.97 3.75 13.96
N VAL A 95 7.99 4.26 13.22
CA VAL A 95 6.57 3.97 13.49
C VAL A 95 6.12 2.85 12.59
N TYR A 96 5.65 1.79 13.22
CA TYR A 96 5.10 0.63 12.56
C TYR A 96 3.88 0.96 11.68
N GLY A 97 3.79 0.30 10.52
CA GLY A 97 2.64 0.37 9.63
C GLY A 97 2.57 1.65 8.81
N TRP A 98 3.50 2.59 9.00
CA TRP A 98 3.56 3.84 8.24
C TRP A 98 4.90 3.94 7.51
N TYR A 99 4.85 4.03 6.18
CA TYR A 99 6.05 4.25 5.36
C TYR A 99 6.05 5.66 4.77
N PHE A 100 7.11 6.42 5.05
CA PHE A 100 7.22 7.82 4.62
C PHE A 100 7.59 7.95 3.14
N LEU A 101 6.91 8.84 2.43
CA LEU A 101 7.15 9.22 1.04
C LEU A 101 7.37 10.74 0.98
N PRO A 102 8.59 11.23 0.68
CA PRO A 102 8.87 12.67 0.62
C PRO A 102 8.18 13.33 -0.58
N SER A 103 8.04 14.64 -0.55
CA SER A 103 7.55 15.40 -1.71
C SER A 103 8.56 15.40 -2.86
N ALA A 104 8.17 14.93 -4.04
CA ALA A 104 8.91 15.05 -5.31
C ALA A 104 8.07 14.51 -6.49
N HIS A 105 8.44 14.85 -7.73
CA HIS A 105 7.74 14.42 -8.96
C HIS A 105 6.21 14.66 -8.92
N GLY A 106 5.79 15.84 -8.45
CA GLY A 106 4.36 16.18 -8.33
C GLY A 106 3.61 15.46 -7.22
N MET A 107 4.32 14.70 -6.36
CA MET A 107 3.76 14.18 -5.12
C MET A 107 4.01 15.13 -3.96
N ASP A 108 2.97 15.39 -3.17
CA ASP A 108 3.09 15.97 -1.84
C ASP A 108 3.74 14.97 -0.87
N GLU A 109 4.24 15.47 0.25
CA GLU A 109 4.63 14.62 1.36
C GLU A 109 3.48 13.69 1.75
N SER A 110 3.75 12.38 1.74
CA SER A 110 2.73 11.34 1.83
C SER A 110 3.20 10.19 2.72
N LEU A 111 2.25 9.38 3.18
CA LEU A 111 2.51 8.18 3.97
C LEU A 111 1.74 7.02 3.36
N VAL A 112 2.41 5.88 3.18
CA VAL A 112 1.76 4.60 2.91
C VAL A 112 1.24 4.04 4.22
N ASP A 113 -0.06 3.76 4.31
CA ASP A 113 -0.62 2.97 5.42
C ASP A 113 -0.52 1.48 5.08
N LEU A 114 0.52 0.84 5.58
CA LEU A 114 0.77 -0.59 5.37
C LEU A 114 -0.24 -1.47 6.12
N ARG A 115 -1.18 -0.89 6.87
CA ARG A 115 -2.29 -1.61 7.51
C ARG A 115 -3.60 -1.46 6.74
N HIS A 116 -3.68 -0.49 5.82
CA HIS A 116 -4.84 -0.26 4.97
C HIS A 116 -4.62 -0.86 3.58
N LEU A 117 -4.71 -2.19 3.55
CA LEU A 117 -4.44 -3.00 2.36
C LEU A 117 -5.70 -3.29 1.56
N HIS A 118 -5.55 -3.34 0.24
CA HIS A 118 -6.58 -3.77 -0.69
C HIS A 118 -6.00 -4.74 -1.70
N THR A 119 -6.83 -5.66 -2.17
CA THR A 119 -6.49 -6.49 -3.33
C THR A 119 -7.34 -6.06 -4.52
N VAL A 120 -6.69 -5.57 -5.56
CA VAL A 120 -7.36 -5.09 -6.78
C VAL A 120 -7.05 -6.02 -7.97
N PRO A 121 -7.96 -6.13 -8.95
CA PRO A 121 -7.64 -6.83 -10.20
C PRO A 121 -6.50 -6.14 -10.93
N ARG A 122 -5.54 -6.89 -11.47
CA ARG A 122 -4.42 -6.35 -12.25
C ARG A 122 -4.90 -5.50 -13.42
N VAL A 123 -5.92 -5.98 -14.14
CA VAL A 123 -6.51 -5.30 -15.30
C VAL A 123 -7.01 -3.89 -14.97
N LEU A 124 -7.36 -3.64 -13.71
CA LEU A 124 -7.78 -2.34 -13.24
C LEU A 124 -6.61 -1.36 -13.20
N LEU A 125 -5.45 -1.80 -12.70
CA LEU A 125 -4.24 -0.97 -12.70
C LEU A 125 -3.75 -0.70 -14.13
N GLU A 126 -3.88 -1.68 -15.03
CA GLU A 126 -3.57 -1.51 -16.45
C GLU A 126 -4.49 -0.49 -17.14
N GLN A 127 -5.77 -0.45 -16.77
CA GLN A 127 -6.70 0.61 -17.21
C GLN A 127 -6.26 1.98 -16.68
N LEU A 128 -5.90 2.08 -15.40
CA LEU A 128 -5.38 3.33 -14.81
C LEU A 128 -4.10 3.83 -15.50
N ILE A 129 -3.23 2.94 -15.98
CA ILE A 129 -2.08 3.35 -16.82
C ILE A 129 -2.56 4.05 -18.10
N LYS A 130 -3.54 3.47 -18.80
CA LYS A 130 -4.10 4.04 -20.04
C LYS A 130 -4.81 5.37 -19.80
N GLU A 131 -5.37 5.56 -18.62
CA GLU A 131 -6.01 6.80 -18.17
C GLU A 131 -5.02 7.86 -17.65
N GLY A 132 -3.71 7.56 -17.67
CA GLY A 132 -2.68 8.49 -17.17
C GLY A 132 -2.67 8.65 -15.65
N LYS A 133 -3.22 7.69 -14.91
CA LYS A 133 -3.34 7.72 -13.44
C LYS A 133 -2.14 7.11 -12.71
N ARG A 134 -1.18 6.53 -13.42
CA ARG A 134 0.11 6.11 -12.83
C ARG A 134 0.98 7.35 -12.63
N VAL A 135 1.15 7.76 -11.37
CA VAL A 135 1.81 9.02 -11.00
C VAL A 135 3.33 8.88 -11.05
N THR A 136 3.85 7.83 -10.40
CA THR A 136 5.29 7.59 -10.27
C THR A 136 5.55 6.13 -9.86
N SER A 137 6.82 5.75 -9.73
CA SER A 137 7.22 4.46 -9.18
C SER A 137 8.33 4.65 -8.16
N ILE A 138 8.33 3.86 -7.09
CA ILE A 138 9.41 3.85 -6.11
C ILE A 138 10.64 3.16 -6.71
N ALA A 139 11.77 3.85 -6.70
CA ALA A 139 13.04 3.36 -7.21
C ALA A 139 13.76 2.45 -6.21
N THR A 140 14.61 1.55 -6.71
CA THR A 140 15.60 0.84 -5.90
C THR A 140 16.61 1.83 -5.31
N PRO A 141 17.07 1.66 -4.05
CA PRO A 141 16.76 0.55 -3.10
C PRO A 141 15.52 0.79 -2.22
N TYR A 142 14.82 1.92 -2.39
CA TYR A 142 13.70 2.31 -1.53
C TYR A 142 12.48 1.40 -1.68
N ARG A 143 12.31 0.79 -2.87
CA ARG A 143 11.28 -0.20 -3.12
C ARG A 143 11.48 -1.44 -2.26
N GLU A 144 12.70 -1.97 -2.23
CA GLU A 144 13.07 -3.13 -1.42
C GLU A 144 12.95 -2.81 0.07
N HIS A 145 13.32 -1.60 0.45
CA HIS A 145 13.16 -1.12 1.81
C HIS A 145 11.67 -1.01 2.24
N MET A 146 10.80 -0.51 1.37
CA MET A 146 9.34 -0.51 1.61
C MET A 146 8.81 -1.94 1.74
N ALA A 147 9.26 -2.86 0.88
CA ALA A 147 8.85 -4.27 0.94
C ALA A 147 9.29 -4.94 2.26
N GLN A 148 10.52 -4.65 2.73
CA GLN A 148 11.00 -5.10 4.04
C GLN A 148 10.16 -4.51 5.18
N HIS A 149 9.85 -3.21 5.13
CA HIS A 149 9.01 -2.55 6.13
C HIS A 149 7.60 -3.16 6.18
N PHE A 150 7.03 -3.50 5.01
CA PHE A 150 5.78 -4.24 4.90
C PHE A 150 5.85 -5.63 5.54
N ALA A 151 6.92 -6.40 5.27
CA ALA A 151 7.10 -7.72 5.88
C ALA A 151 7.21 -7.63 7.42
N VAL A 152 8.03 -6.71 7.93
CA VAL A 152 8.19 -6.45 9.37
C VAL A 152 6.91 -5.95 10.03
N THR A 153 6.00 -5.36 9.24
CA THR A 153 4.67 -5.02 9.71
C THR A 153 3.95 -6.31 10.14
N TYR A 154 3.81 -7.30 9.26
CA TYR A 154 3.00 -8.48 9.58
C TYR A 154 3.76 -9.66 10.24
N SER A 155 5.09 -9.64 10.29
CA SER A 155 5.89 -10.77 10.79
C SER A 155 6.04 -10.85 12.32
N ARG A 156 5.37 -9.98 13.09
CA ARG A 156 5.50 -9.91 14.57
C ARG A 156 4.69 -10.99 15.29
N ILE A 157 4.78 -12.22 14.81
CA ILE A 157 4.05 -13.37 15.33
C ILE A 157 5.05 -14.24 16.10
N GLY A 158 4.68 -14.73 17.28
CA GLY A 158 5.45 -15.77 17.96
C GLY A 158 5.49 -17.01 17.07
N LEU A 159 6.67 -17.41 16.61
CA LEU A 159 6.82 -18.62 15.82
C LEU A 159 6.54 -19.84 16.71
N PRO A 160 5.81 -20.86 16.22
CA PRO A 160 5.67 -22.11 16.96
C PRO A 160 7.04 -22.76 17.15
N VAL A 161 7.19 -23.49 18.26
CA VAL A 161 8.39 -24.34 18.47
C VAL A 161 8.46 -25.35 17.31
N PRO A 162 9.64 -25.60 16.71
CA PRO A 162 9.77 -26.58 15.64
C PRO A 162 9.13 -27.92 16.03
N TYR A 163 8.39 -28.54 15.12
CA TYR A 163 7.83 -29.87 15.35
C TYR A 163 8.96 -30.88 15.54
N GLU A 164 8.86 -31.71 16.59
CA GLU A 164 9.79 -32.81 16.79
C GLU A 164 9.67 -33.81 15.63
N THR A 165 10.78 -34.09 14.97
CA THR A 165 10.83 -35.18 14.00
C THR A 165 10.70 -36.49 14.77
N GLN A 166 9.58 -37.20 14.61
CA GLN A 166 9.50 -38.58 15.08
C GLN A 166 10.53 -39.40 14.30
N ALA A 167 11.58 -39.84 14.99
CA ALA A 167 12.47 -40.86 14.46
C ALA A 167 11.61 -42.11 14.21
N GLY A 168 11.51 -42.52 12.95
CA GLY A 168 10.64 -43.61 12.52
C GLY A 168 10.87 -44.89 13.33
N SER A 169 9.75 -45.52 13.68
CA SER A 169 9.65 -46.90 14.19
C SER A 169 10.07 -47.92 13.13
#